data_AF-A0A924MJQ1-F1
#
_entry.id   AF-A0A924MJQ1-F1
#
_cell.length_a   1.000
_cell.length_b   1.000
_cell.length_c   1.000
_cell.angle_alpha   90.00
_cell.angle_beta   90.00
_cell.angle_gamma   90.00
#
_symmetry.space_group_name_H-M   'P 1'
#
loop_
_entity.id
_entity.type
_entity.pdbx_description
1 polymer ?
#
loop_
_entity_poly.entity_id
_entity_poly.type
_entity_poly.pdbx_seq_one_letter_code
_entity_poly.pdbx_strand_id
1 'polypeptide(L)'
;DGVLFYHSNTRVPGVVGVAEVACDASPDPTQFQKKSHYYDPKATREEPRWQLVDVSFKRKLSRIISLEELRGAGDQLDEFELLRRGSRLSVMPVSAANWKTILSLE
;
A
#
# COMPACT_ATOMS: atom_id res chain seq x y z
N ASP A 1 9.18 7.97 -5.36
CA ASP A 1 7.98 8.34 -4.57
C ASP A 1 7.93 7.64 -3.22
N GLY A 2 7.34 8.28 -2.21
CA GLY A 2 7.22 7.71 -0.85
C GLY A 2 6.01 6.78 -0.71
N VAL A 3 6.14 5.76 0.13
CA VAL A 3 5.10 4.75 0.40
C VAL A 3 4.88 4.63 1.91
N LEU A 4 3.62 4.72 2.35
CA LEU A 4 3.24 4.32 3.71
C LEU A 4 3.06 2.80 3.74
N PHE A 5 3.88 2.10 4.51
CA PHE A 5 3.81 0.64 4.61
C PHE A 5 2.72 0.24 5.60
N TYR A 6 1.65 -0.37 5.09
CA TYR A 6 0.45 -0.71 5.86
C TYR A 6 0.33 -2.22 6.09
N HIS A 7 0.18 -2.63 7.35
CA HIS A 7 -0.14 -4.01 7.68
C HIS A 7 -1.66 -4.22 7.65
N SER A 8 -2.13 -4.99 6.67
CA SER A 8 -3.52 -5.45 6.58
C SER A 8 -3.66 -6.89 7.08
N ASN A 9 -4.89 -7.31 7.42
CA ASN A 9 -5.18 -8.68 7.86
C ASN A 9 -4.32 -9.17 9.04
N THR A 10 -4.10 -8.30 10.03
CA THR A 10 -3.40 -8.62 11.28
C THR A 10 -4.25 -8.23 12.49
N ARG A 11 -3.78 -8.56 13.71
CA ARG A 11 -4.47 -8.20 14.96
C ARG A 11 -4.60 -6.68 15.14
N VAL A 12 -3.60 -5.92 14.71
CA VAL A 12 -3.59 -4.44 14.80
C VAL A 12 -3.23 -3.91 13.42
N PRO A 13 -4.22 -3.68 12.54
CA PRO A 13 -3.96 -3.12 11.22
C PRO A 13 -3.58 -1.64 11.33
N GLY A 14 -2.67 -1.17 10.47
CA GLY A 14 -2.18 0.19 10.55
C GLY A 14 -0.91 0.45 9.74
N VAL A 15 -0.47 1.71 9.71
CA VAL A 15 0.80 2.11 9.12
C VAL A 15 1.93 1.79 10.10
N VAL A 16 2.97 1.10 9.61
CA VAL A 16 4.08 0.59 10.45
C VAL A 16 5.45 1.12 10.03
N GLY A 17 5.54 1.72 8.85
CA GLY A 17 6.80 2.22 8.32
C GLY A 17 6.62 3.06 7.07
N VAL A 18 7.77 3.55 6.59
CA VAL A 18 7.90 4.27 5.34
C VAL A 18 8.85 3.50 4.44
N ALA A 19 8.47 3.38 3.17
CA ALA A 19 9.28 2.88 2.09
C ALA A 19 9.33 3.91 0.96
N GLU A 20 10.08 3.62 -0.08
CA GLU A 20 10.10 4.38 -1.33
C GLU A 20 10.05 3.46 -2.53
N VAL A 21 9.47 3.91 -3.64
CA VAL A 21 9.53 3.22 -4.93
C VAL A 21 10.97 3.27 -5.45
N ALA A 22 11.54 2.10 -5.74
CA ALA A 22 12.94 1.93 -6.14
C ALA A 22 13.13 1.71 -7.64
N CYS A 23 12.08 1.36 -8.37
CA CYS A 23 12.11 1.18 -9.82
C CYS A 23 10.77 1.56 -10.48
N ASP A 24 10.81 1.78 -11.79
CA ASP A 24 9.61 1.93 -12.59
C ASP A 24 8.80 0.63 -12.63
N ALA A 25 7.51 0.75 -12.94
CA ALA A 25 6.63 -0.41 -13.04
C ALA A 25 7.12 -1.39 -14.12
N SER A 26 7.11 -2.68 -13.79
CA SER A 26 7.50 -3.75 -14.71
C SER A 26 6.58 -4.97 -14.55
N PRO A 27 6.51 -5.86 -15.55
CA PRO A 27 5.65 -7.03 -15.48
C PRO A 27 5.96 -7.92 -14.27
N ASP A 28 4.94 -8.25 -13.48
CA ASP A 28 5.10 -9.17 -12.35
C ASP A 28 5.43 -10.58 -12.86
N PRO A 29 6.62 -11.15 -12.59
CA PRO A 29 7.01 -12.45 -13.11
C PRO A 29 6.19 -13.59 -12.49
N THR A 30 5.54 -13.38 -11.34
CA THR A 30 4.75 -14.41 -10.65
C THR A 30 3.45 -14.72 -11.38
N GLN A 31 2.93 -13.79 -12.19
CA GLN A 31 1.71 -14.00 -12.97
C GLN A 31 1.85 -15.12 -14.02
N PHE A 32 3.08 -15.45 -14.44
CA PHE A 32 3.35 -16.51 -15.43
C PHE A 32 3.67 -17.88 -14.80
N GLN A 33 3.78 -17.94 -13.48
CA GLN A 33 4.27 -19.13 -12.77
C GLN A 33 3.11 -19.98 -12.26
N LYS A 34 2.81 -21.13 -12.89
CA LYS A 34 1.67 -22.00 -12.53
C LYS A 34 1.55 -22.41 -11.06
N LYS A 35 2.67 -22.42 -10.32
CA LYS A 35 2.72 -22.76 -8.89
C LYS A 35 2.57 -21.55 -7.96
N SER A 36 2.62 -20.33 -8.51
CA SER A 36 2.40 -19.10 -7.76
C SER A 36 0.94 -18.98 -7.35
N HIS A 37 0.70 -18.46 -6.14
CA HIS A 37 -0.63 -18.04 -5.71
C HIS A 37 -1.21 -16.91 -6.57
N TYR A 38 -0.35 -16.18 -7.29
CA TYR A 38 -0.70 -15.05 -8.15
C TYR A 38 -0.67 -15.40 -9.65
N TYR A 39 -0.63 -16.68 -10.00
CA TYR A 39 -0.69 -17.13 -11.40
C TYR A 39 -1.97 -16.62 -12.09
N ASP A 40 -1.83 -16.04 -13.28
CA ASP A 40 -2.95 -15.66 -14.13
C ASP A 40 -2.87 -16.43 -15.46
N PRO A 41 -3.78 -17.40 -15.71
CA PRO A 41 -3.75 -18.21 -16.94
C PRO A 41 -3.99 -17.42 -18.22
N LYS A 42 -4.47 -16.16 -18.12
CA LYS A 42 -4.70 -15.28 -19.26
C LYS A 42 -3.56 -14.30 -19.50
N ALA A 43 -2.54 -14.24 -18.63
CA ALA A 43 -1.40 -13.37 -18.81
C ALA A 43 -0.32 -14.07 -19.67
N THR A 44 0.20 -13.36 -20.67
CA THR A 44 1.31 -13.81 -21.51
C THR A 44 2.51 -12.86 -21.37
N ARG A 45 3.70 -13.27 -21.81
CA ARG A 45 4.88 -12.39 -21.72
C ARG A 45 4.79 -11.21 -22.68
N GLU A 46 4.06 -11.39 -23.77
CA GLU A 46 3.78 -10.39 -24.79
C GLU A 46 2.69 -9.42 -24.32
N GLU A 47 1.72 -9.89 -23.54
CA GLU A 47 0.61 -9.11 -22.97
C GLU A 47 0.51 -9.31 -21.44
N PRO A 48 1.46 -8.76 -20.67
CA PRO A 48 1.43 -8.83 -19.20
C PRO A 48 0.25 -8.02 -18.65
N ARG A 49 -0.55 -8.63 -17.77
CA ARG A 49 -1.75 -7.98 -17.18
C ARG A 49 -1.44 -7.33 -15.84
N TRP A 50 -0.43 -7.83 -15.14
CA TRP A 50 -0.04 -7.37 -13.81
C TRP A 50 1.34 -6.71 -13.87
N GLN A 51 1.45 -5.58 -13.17
CA GLN A 51 2.69 -4.84 -13.02
C GLN A 51 3.04 -4.76 -11.54
N LEU A 52 4.33 -4.73 -11.24
CA LEU A 52 4.87 -4.51 -9.90
C LEU A 52 5.89 -3.38 -9.93
N VAL A 53 6.23 -2.91 -8.74
CA VAL A 53 7.40 -2.07 -8.48
C VAL A 53 8.18 -2.70 -7.34
N ASP A 54 9.49 -2.50 -7.34
CA ASP A 54 10.31 -2.75 -6.18
C ASP A 54 10.22 -1.56 -5.23
N VAL A 55 10.20 -1.84 -3.93
CA VAL A 55 10.22 -0.83 -2.88
C VAL A 55 11.46 -0.99 -2.02
N SER A 56 12.09 0.13 -1.69
CA SER A 56 13.21 0.20 -0.77
C SER A 56 12.72 0.63 0.61
N PHE A 57 13.19 -0.06 1.65
CA PHE A 57 12.90 0.29 3.03
C PHE A 57 13.54 1.64 3.39
N LYS A 58 12.78 2.55 3.99
CA LYS A 58 13.32 3.81 4.51
C LYS A 58 13.46 3.79 6.02
N ARG A 59 12.35 3.59 6.73
CA ARG A 59 12.36 3.50 8.19
C ARG A 59 11.12 2.80 8.72
N LYS A 60 11.26 2.23 9.90
CA LYS A 60 10.13 1.81 10.72
C LYS A 60 9.57 3.04 11.47
N LEU A 61 8.27 3.07 11.72
CA LEU A 61 7.71 4.04 12.65
C LEU A 61 8.07 3.66 14.10
N SER A 62 8.10 4.65 15.00
CA SER A 62 8.33 4.43 16.45
C SER A 62 7.23 3.56 17.07
N ARG A 63 6.01 3.67 16.54
CA ARG A 63 4.81 2.89 16.89
C ARG A 63 3.93 2.67 15.66
N ILE A 64 2.99 1.74 15.77
CA ILE A 64 1.95 1.56 14.75
C ILE A 64 0.98 2.74 14.85
N ILE A 65 0.66 3.36 13.72
CA ILE A 65 -0.51 4.24 13.60
C ILE A 65 -1.66 3.35 13.16
N SER A 66 -2.54 3.02 14.10
CA SER A 66 -3.59 2.02 13.89
C SER A 66 -4.68 2.51 12.95
N LEU A 67 -5.41 1.58 12.33
CA LEU A 67 -6.61 1.90 11.54
C LEU A 67 -7.67 2.64 12.39
N GLU A 68 -7.75 2.36 13.69
CA GLU A 68 -8.63 3.05 14.60
C GLU A 68 -8.25 4.53 14.76
N GLU A 69 -6.96 4.83 14.97
CA GLU A 69 -6.45 6.20 15.02
C GLU A 69 -6.66 6.93 13.68
N LEU A 70 -6.44 6.25 12.55
CA LEU A 70 -6.70 6.82 11.23
C LEU A 70 -8.19 7.15 11.05
N ARG A 71 -9.10 6.30 11.52
CA ARG A 71 -10.55 6.59 11.51
C ARG A 71 -10.90 7.74 12.44
N GLY A 72 -10.28 7.83 13.61
CA GLY A 72 -10.44 8.95 14.54
C GLY A 72 -9.97 10.28 13.96
N ALA A 73 -8.96 10.26 13.09
CA ALA A 73 -8.48 11.42 12.33
C ALA A 73 -9.20 11.61 10.98
N GLY A 74 -10.29 10.88 10.71
CA GLY A 74 -10.93 10.83 9.40
C GLY A 74 -11.33 12.19 8.82
N ASP A 75 -11.80 13.12 9.67
CA ASP A 75 -12.17 14.48 9.27
C ASP A 75 -10.98 15.30 8.72
N GLN A 76 -9.74 14.92 9.06
CA GLN A 76 -8.50 15.55 8.61
C GLN A 76 -7.88 14.86 7.39
N LEU A 77 -8.49 13.77 6.91
CA LEU A 77 -7.95 12.90 5.87
C LEU A 77 -8.73 12.97 4.55
N ASP A 78 -9.61 13.96 4.36
CA ASP A 78 -10.22 14.32 3.07
C ASP A 78 -10.71 13.10 2.26
N GLU A 79 -11.68 12.36 2.82
CA GLU A 79 -12.24 11.15 2.20
C GLU A 79 -11.20 10.09 1.79
N PHE A 80 -10.08 10.00 2.51
CA PHE A 80 -8.99 9.08 2.18
C PHE A 80 -9.49 7.66 1.88
N GLU A 81 -9.13 7.15 0.71
CA GLU A 81 -9.68 5.92 0.13
C GLU A 81 -9.54 4.71 1.08
N LEU A 82 -8.49 4.66 1.90
CA LEU A 82 -8.29 3.64 2.93
C LEU A 82 -9.46 3.55 3.94
N LEU A 83 -10.08 4.68 4.24
CA LEU A 83 -11.14 4.80 5.25
C LEU A 83 -12.54 4.61 4.67
N ARG A 84 -12.66 4.73 3.33
CA ARG A 84 -13.93 4.63 2.62
C ARG A 84 -14.57 3.26 2.83
N ARG A 85 -15.86 3.27 3.18
CA ARG A 85 -16.61 2.04 3.44
C ARG A 85 -16.64 1.17 2.18
N GLY A 86 -16.20 -0.08 2.31
CA GLY A 86 -16.19 -1.06 1.23
C GLY A 86 -14.97 -0.97 0.31
N SER A 87 -14.04 -0.02 0.54
CA SER A 87 -12.78 -0.01 -0.21
C SER A 87 -12.01 -1.31 0.02
N ARG A 88 -11.49 -1.84 -1.08
CA ARG A 88 -10.64 -3.05 -1.12
C ARG A 88 -9.37 -2.80 -1.92
N LEU A 89 -9.02 -1.52 -2.13
CA LEU A 89 -7.79 -1.16 -2.82
C LEU A 89 -6.59 -1.44 -1.92
N SER A 90 -5.63 -2.21 -2.43
CA SER A 90 -4.37 -2.51 -1.75
C SER A 90 -3.27 -1.49 -2.04
N VAL A 91 -3.40 -0.73 -3.12
CA VAL A 91 -2.53 0.36 -3.53
C VAL A 91 -3.42 1.56 -3.84
N MET A 92 -3.09 2.71 -3.26
CA MET A 92 -3.87 3.93 -3.41
C MET A 92 -2.96 5.16 -3.27
N PRO A 93 -3.30 6.27 -3.94
CA PRO A 93 -2.54 7.51 -3.79
C PRO A 93 -2.74 8.09 -2.39
N VAL A 94 -1.70 8.76 -1.88
CA VAL A 94 -1.75 9.53 -0.64
C VAL A 94 -1.42 10.97 -1.00
N SER A 95 -2.34 11.91 -0.75
CA SER A 95 -2.06 13.33 -0.96
C SER A 95 -0.95 13.81 0.00
N ALA A 96 -0.24 14.87 -0.35
CA ALA A 96 0.78 15.44 0.53
C ALA A 96 0.20 15.88 1.90
N ALA A 97 -1.05 16.34 1.91
CA ALA A 97 -1.77 16.68 3.14
C ALA A 97 -2.02 15.42 3.99
N ASN A 98 -2.60 14.37 3.41
CA ASN A 98 -2.85 13.12 4.12
C ASN A 98 -1.56 12.47 4.61
N TRP A 99 -0.49 12.50 3.81
CA TRP A 99 0.83 12.03 4.21
C TRP A 99 1.32 12.72 5.49
N LYS A 100 1.25 14.05 5.52
CA LYS A 100 1.64 14.84 6.69
C LYS A 100 0.74 14.57 7.89
N THR A 101 -0.58 14.54 7.71
CA THR A 101 -1.54 14.25 8.76
C THR A 101 -1.27 12.87 9.37
N ILE A 102 -1.15 11.83 8.55
CA ILE A 102 -0.88 10.47 9.01
C ILE A 102 0.43 10.43 9.80
N LEU A 103 1.53 10.94 9.25
CA LEU A 103 2.81 10.91 9.97
C LEU A 103 2.84 11.79 11.23
N SER A 104 1.96 12.78 11.36
CA SER A 104 1.84 13.57 12.61
C SER A 104 1.18 12.80 13.76
N LEU A 105 0.55 11.65 13.46
CA LEU A 105 0.00 10.75 14.46
C LEU A 105 1.06 9.82 15.05
N GLU A 106 2.25 9.69 14.44
CA GLU A 106 3.37 8.89 15.00
C GLU A 106 3.81 9.42 16.36
#